data_AF-A0A381T562-F1
#
_entry.id   AF-A0A381T562-F1
#
_cell.length_a   1.000
_cell.length_b   1.000
_cell.length_c   1.000
_cell.angle_alpha   90.00
_cell.angle_beta   90.00
_cell.angle_gamma   90.00
#
_symmetry.space_group_name_H-M   'P 1'
#
loop_
_entity.id
_entity.type
_entity.pdbx_description
1 polymer ?
#
loop_
_entity_poly.entity_id
_entity_poly.type
_entity_poly.pdbx_seq_one_letter_code
_entity_poly.pdbx_strand_id
1 'polypeptide(L)'
;MAKITIYGKTYSLKSSSSEVSVEEAAAYVDAKMHELAGAGKNPPSLDLAVLAALNIAQESLQLQKQTQVKDQDQEERIEQLMDALENELHNFEK
;
A
#
# COMPACT_ATOMS: atom_id res chain seq x y z
N MET A 1 -24.66 -6.16 5.11
CA MET A 1 -24.62 -4.74 4.70
C MET A 1 -23.96 -3.99 5.84
N ALA A 2 -22.80 -3.41 5.58
CA ALA A 2 -22.06 -2.61 6.55
C ALA A 2 -22.42 -1.14 6.39
N LYS A 3 -22.63 -0.43 7.50
CA LYS A 3 -22.79 1.02 7.53
C LYS A 3 -21.51 1.63 8.05
N ILE A 4 -20.91 2.51 7.27
CA ILE A 4 -19.67 3.22 7.62
C ILE A 4 -19.91 4.71 7.56
N THR A 5 -19.17 5.47 8.35
CA THR A 5 -19.21 6.94 8.32
C THR A 5 -17.80 7.43 8.01
N ILE A 6 -17.69 8.29 7.01
CA ILE A 6 -16.44 8.91 6.57
C ILE A 6 -16.70 10.41 6.47
N TYR A 7 -15.94 11.20 7.20
CA TYR A 7 -15.97 12.66 7.21
C TYR A 7 -17.39 13.23 7.37
N GLY A 8 -18.14 12.65 8.31
CA GLY A 8 -19.52 13.03 8.62
C GLY A 8 -20.59 12.52 7.64
N LYS A 9 -20.23 11.76 6.60
CA LYS A 9 -21.17 11.15 5.65
C LYS A 9 -21.27 9.65 5.86
N THR A 10 -22.50 9.13 5.97
CA THR A 10 -22.77 7.70 6.16
C THR A 10 -23.03 7.01 4.82
N TYR A 11 -22.35 5.88 4.60
CA TYR A 11 -22.46 5.04 3.41
C TYR A 11 -22.87 3.62 3.81
N SER A 12 -23.65 2.96 2.95
CA SER A 12 -24.04 1.55 3.12
C SER A 12 -23.37 0.73 2.04
N LEU A 13 -22.43 -0.14 2.42
CA LEU A 13 -21.72 -1.02 1.49
C LEU A 13 -22.14 -2.47 1.68
N LYS A 14 -22.07 -3.23 0.57
CA LYS A 14 -22.12 -4.69 0.63
C LYS A 14 -20.77 -5.16 1.17
N SER A 15 -20.80 -5.73 2.37
CA SER A 15 -19.64 -6.36 3.00
C SER A 15 -19.18 -7.53 2.13
N SER A 16 -18.03 -7.39 1.47
CA SER A 16 -17.32 -8.50 0.83
C SER A 16 -16.39 -9.16 1.84
N SER A 17 -16.16 -10.47 1.70
CA SER A 17 -15.16 -11.20 2.48
C SER A 17 -13.75 -10.87 1.97
N SER A 18 -13.28 -9.65 2.22
CA SER A 18 -11.88 -9.25 2.06
C SER A 18 -11.12 -9.47 3.37
N GLU A 19 -9.80 -9.66 3.28
CA GLU A 19 -8.93 -9.75 4.46
C GLU A 19 -8.96 -8.47 5.31
N VAL A 20 -9.18 -7.33 4.67
CA VAL A 20 -9.37 -6.03 5.32
C VAL A 20 -10.86 -5.74 5.45
N SER A 21 -11.29 -5.35 6.65
CA SER A 21 -12.69 -4.99 6.91
C SER A 21 -13.03 -3.64 6.25
N VAL A 22 -14.28 -3.49 5.80
CA VAL A 22 -14.77 -2.24 5.21
C VAL A 22 -14.73 -1.09 6.23
N GLU A 23 -14.90 -1.43 7.51
CA GLU A 23 -14.82 -0.50 8.64
C GLU A 23 -13.40 0.02 8.86
N GLU A 24 -12.38 -0.84 8.73
CA GLU A 24 -10.97 -0.42 8.83
C GLU A 24 -10.59 0.52 7.67
N ALA A 25 -11.01 0.17 6.45
CA ALA A 25 -10.79 1.02 5.29
C ALA A 25 -11.48 2.39 5.46
N ALA A 26 -12.69 2.41 6.02
CA ALA A 26 -13.42 3.64 6.30
C ALA A 26 -12.70 4.52 7.32
N ALA A 27 -12.20 3.93 8.40
CA ALA A 27 -11.43 4.63 9.43
C ALA A 27 -10.13 5.22 8.87
N TYR A 28 -9.46 4.50 7.96
CA TYR A 28 -8.25 4.97 7.31
C TYR A 28 -8.50 6.20 6.42
N VAL A 29 -9.55 6.15 5.60
CA VAL A 29 -9.95 7.29 4.75
C VAL A 29 -10.36 8.49 5.60
N ASP A 30 -11.12 8.27 6.68
CA ASP A 30 -11.56 9.32 7.60
C ASP A 30 -10.37 10.05 8.24
N ALA A 31 -9.38 9.29 8.74
CA ALA A 31 -8.16 9.84 9.31
C ALA A 31 -7.37 10.67 8.28
N LYS A 32 -7.21 10.18 7.04
CA LYS A 32 -6.53 10.91 5.96
C LYS A 32 -7.25 12.21 5.59
N MET A 33 -8.58 12.19 5.55
CA MET A 33 -9.37 13.40 5.29
C MET A 33 -9.23 14.43 6.42
N HIS A 34 -9.21 13.99 7.68
CA HIS A 34 -8.99 14.87 8.83
C HIS A 34 -7.58 15.46 8.89
N GLU A 35 -6.55 14.68 8.53
CA GLU A 35 -5.16 15.13 8.41
C GLU A 35 -5.06 16.27 7.38
N LEU A 36 -5.65 16.08 6.21
CA LEU A 36 -5.64 17.06 5.12
C LEU A 36 -6.46 18.31 5.43
N ALA A 37 -7.54 18.16 6.20
CA ALA A 37 -8.34 19.29 6.66
C ALA A 37 -7.58 20.20 7.64
N GLY A 38 -6.66 19.63 8.43
CA GLY A 38 -5.83 20.38 9.39
C GLY A 38 -4.64 21.13 8.75
N ALA A 39 -4.27 20.80 7.51
CA ALA A 39 -3.02 21.23 6.88
C ALA A 39 -3.10 22.57 6.11
N GLY A 40 -4.23 23.29 6.07
CA GLY A 40 -4.29 24.58 5.36
C GLY A 40 -5.68 25.13 5.05
N LYS A 41 -5.82 25.74 3.85
CA LYS A 41 -7.07 26.31 3.33
C LYS A 41 -8.15 25.23 3.33
N ASN A 42 -9.12 25.31 4.24
CA ASN A 42 -10.19 24.35 4.46
C ASN A 42 -10.96 24.08 3.13
N PRO A 43 -10.60 23.05 2.34
CA PRO A 43 -11.16 22.85 1.01
C PRO A 43 -12.59 22.30 1.14
N PRO A 44 -13.40 22.39 0.07
CA PRO A 44 -14.63 21.62 -0.01
C PRO A 44 -14.38 20.13 0.28
N SER A 45 -15.33 19.47 0.95
CA SER A 45 -15.19 18.05 1.35
C SER A 45 -14.89 17.10 0.19
N LEU A 46 -15.30 17.48 -1.03
CA LEU A 46 -15.03 16.70 -2.23
C LEU A 46 -13.55 16.73 -2.61
N ASP A 47 -12.93 17.91 -2.57
CA ASP A 47 -11.52 18.08 -2.88
C ASP A 47 -10.65 17.37 -1.84
N LEU A 48 -11.05 17.42 -0.56
CA LEU A 48 -10.42 16.64 0.50
C LEU A 48 -10.50 15.13 0.25
N ALA A 49 -11.66 14.64 -0.20
CA ALA A 49 -11.83 13.22 -0.50
C ALA A 49 -10.94 12.78 -1.68
N VAL A 50 -10.82 13.63 -2.72
CA VAL A 50 -9.94 13.37 -3.86
C VAL A 50 -8.47 13.38 -3.44
N LEU A 51 -8.05 14.34 -2.62
CA LEU A 51 -6.68 14.40 -2.09
C LEU A 51 -6.36 13.20 -1.19
N ALA A 52 -7.30 12.79 -0.33
CA ALA A 52 -7.15 11.59 0.48
C ALA A 52 -7.01 10.35 -0.40
N ALA A 53 -7.88 10.17 -1.40
CA ALA A 53 -7.80 9.06 -2.34
C ALA A 53 -6.46 9.04 -3.11
N LEU A 54 -5.96 10.20 -3.54
CA LEU A 54 -4.68 10.33 -4.23
C LEU A 54 -3.51 9.91 -3.32
N ASN A 55 -3.48 10.39 -2.07
CA ASN A 55 -2.43 10.01 -1.12
C ASN A 55 -2.42 8.50 -0.85
N ILE A 56 -3.60 7.91 -0.62
CA ILE A 56 -3.74 6.47 -0.38
C ILE A 56 -3.25 5.68 -1.61
N ALA A 57 -3.62 6.12 -2.82
CA ALA A 57 -3.17 5.50 -4.06
C ALA A 57 -1.65 5.61 -4.23
N GLN A 58 -1.06 6.76 -3.89
CA GLN A 58 0.38 6.97 -3.94
C GLN A 58 1.12 6.05 -2.96
N GLU A 59 0.65 5.92 -1.72
CA GLU A 59 1.20 5.01 -0.71
C GLU A 59 1.16 3.56 -1.19
N SER A 60 0.02 3.12 -1.74
CA SER A 60 -0.14 1.77 -2.30
C SER A 60 0.81 1.50 -3.47
N LEU A 61 0.90 2.43 -4.43
CA LEU A 61 1.82 2.31 -5.56
C LEU A 61 3.29 2.34 -5.12
N GLN A 62 3.63 3.10 -4.08
CA GLN A 62 4.98 3.13 -3.51
C GLN A 62 5.33 1.79 -2.86
N LEU A 63 4.41 1.21 -2.08
CA LEU A 63 4.61 -0.11 -1.48
C LEU A 63 4.77 -1.20 -2.54
N GLN A 64 3.94 -1.20 -3.59
CA GLN A 64 4.06 -2.14 -4.71
C GLN A 64 5.43 -2.06 -5.39
N LYS A 65 5.92 -0.83 -5.64
CA LYS A 65 7.26 -0.62 -6.21
C LYS A 65 8.37 -1.09 -5.28
N GLN A 66 8.25 -0.84 -3.97
CA GLN A 66 9.25 -1.29 -3.00
C GLN A 66 9.32 -2.82 -2.91
N THR A 67 8.17 -3.50 -2.96
CA THR A 67 8.14 -4.97 -3.02
C THR A 67 8.79 -5.48 -4.29
N GLN A 68 8.44 -4.92 -5.46
CA GLN A 68 9.04 -5.31 -6.73
C GLN A 68 10.58 -5.14 -6.75
N VAL A 69 11.09 -4.03 -6.22
CA VAL A 69 12.54 -3.79 -6.12
C VAL A 69 13.21 -4.78 -5.16
N LYS A 70 12.56 -5.12 -4.04
CA LYS A 70 13.08 -6.12 -3.10
C LYS A 70 13.10 -7.52 -3.68
N ASP A 71 12.09 -7.89 -4.45
CA ASP A 71 12.03 -9.20 -5.12
C ASP A 71 13.18 -9.31 -6.15
N GLN A 72 13.43 -8.23 -6.91
CA GLN A 72 14.57 -8.17 -7.84
C GLN A 72 15.93 -8.26 -7.13
N ASP A 73 16.15 -7.52 -6.02
CA ASP A 73 17.40 -7.61 -5.25
C ASP A 73 17.60 -9.02 -4.65
N GLN A 74 16.52 -9.69 -4.27
CA GLN A 74 16.59 -11.08 -3.80
C GLN A 74 16.94 -12.05 -4.93
N GLU A 75 16.34 -11.92 -6.10
CA GLU A 75 16.69 -12.73 -7.27
C GLU A 75 18.17 -12.56 -7.65
N GLU A 76 18.67 -11.33 -7.74
CA GLU A 76 20.09 -11.07 -8.03
C GLU A 76 21.04 -11.67 -6.99
N ARG A 77 20.69 -11.59 -5.70
CA ARG A 77 21.49 -12.22 -4.63
C ARG A 77 21.51 -13.74 -4.73
N ILE A 78 20.38 -14.35 -5.11
CA ILE A 78 20.28 -15.79 -5.29
C ILE A 78 21.16 -16.22 -6.48
N GLU A 79 21.10 -15.50 -7.60
CA GLU A 79 21.96 -15.77 -8.76
C GLU A 79 23.44 -15.66 -8.40
N GLN A 80 23.85 -14.60 -7.70
CA GLN A 80 25.24 -14.43 -7.26
C GLN A 80 25.73 -15.56 -6.34
N LEU A 81 24.87 -16.06 -5.46
CA LEU A 81 25.20 -17.17 -4.58
C LEU A 81 25.32 -18.48 -5.37
N MET A 82 24.46 -18.70 -6.37
CA MET A 82 24.54 -19.86 -7.26
C MET A 82 25.84 -19.84 -8.06
N ASP A 83 26.19 -18.70 -8.65
CA ASP A 83 27.45 -18.52 -9.39
C ASP A 83 28.67 -18.76 -8.49
N ALA A 84 28.64 -18.28 -7.24
CA ALA A 84 29.73 -18.52 -6.29
C ALA A 84 29.89 -20.01 -5.96
N LEU A 85 28.78 -20.72 -5.74
CA LEU A 85 28.80 -22.16 -5.46
C LEU A 85 29.26 -22.97 -6.68
N GLU A 86 28.83 -22.62 -7.89
CA GLU A 86 29.29 -23.27 -9.13
C GLU A 86 30.79 -23.08 -9.34
N ASN A 87 31.30 -21.86 -9.13
CA ASN A 87 32.72 -21.57 -9.24
C ASN A 87 33.56 -22.35 -8.22
N GLU A 88 33.05 -22.50 -7.00
CA GLU A 88 33.73 -23.27 -5.96
C GLU A 88 33.73 -24.77 -6.27
N LEU A 89 32.60 -25.33 -6.72
CA LEU A 89 32.51 -26.71 -7.20
C LEU A 89 33.46 -26.99 -8.37
N HIS A 90 33.53 -26.08 -9.35
CA HIS A 90 34.44 -26.23 -10.48
C HIS A 90 35.92 -26.19 -10.08
N ASN A 91 36.27 -25.44 -9.03
CA ASN A 91 37.62 -25.43 -8.47
C ASN A 91 37.98 -26.73 -7.74
N PHE A 92 37.00 -27.49 -7.22
CA PHE A 92 37.23 -28.79 -6.58
C PHE A 92 37.40 -29.95 -7.59
N GLU A 93 36.94 -29.79 -8.83
CA GLU A 93 37.06 -30.80 -9.89
C GLU A 93 38.36 -30.67 -10.73
N LYS A 94 39.21 -29.68 -10.44
CA LYS A 94 40.55 -29.51 -11.03
C LYS A 94 41.67 -29.99 -10.11
#